data_AF-A0A945HEK4-F1
#
_entry.id   AF-A0A945HEK4-F1
#
_cell.length_a   1.000
_cell.length_b   1.000
_cell.length_c   1.000
_cell.angle_alpha   90.00
_cell.angle_beta   90.00
_cell.angle_gamma   90.00
#
_symmetry.space_group_name_H-M   'P 1'
#
loop_
_entity.id
_entity.type
_entity.pdbx_description
1 polymer ?
#
loop_
_entity_poly.entity_id
_entity_poly.type
_entity_poly.pdbx_seq_one_letter_code
_entity_poly.pdbx_strand_id
1 'polypeptide(L)'
;MQIIIFFIGWMSGLFVASFTLIQMLIILRFGIPITKGLEREKKLIKNHKIISGYFVSLLILGILYFLAYLGLGLISISIQSGFVFGSIWTLFLGFGKTGNNSDNIADYYKTNERKILNNE
;
A
#
# COMPACT_ATOMS: atom_id res chain seq x y z
N MET A 1 14.59 -21.68 20.54
CA MET A 1 13.18 -21.23 20.61
C MET A 1 13.01 -19.77 20.17
N GLN A 2 13.73 -18.81 20.75
CA GLN A 2 13.62 -17.38 20.40
C GLN A 2 13.89 -17.06 18.91
N ILE A 3 14.88 -17.72 18.31
CA ILE A 3 15.20 -17.58 16.88
C ILE A 3 14.03 -18.04 16.00
N ILE A 4 13.40 -19.18 16.31
CA ILE A 4 12.26 -19.71 15.53
C ILE A 4 11.09 -18.72 15.61
N ILE A 5 10.82 -18.21 16.80
CA ILE A 5 9.79 -17.21 17.06
C ILE A 5 10.05 -15.91 16.28
N PHE A 6 11.31 -15.48 16.17
CA PHE A 6 11.72 -14.37 15.31
C PHE A 6 11.40 -14.65 13.84
N PHE A 7 11.74 -15.84 13.31
CA PHE A 7 11.44 -16.20 11.92
C PHE A 7 9.93 -16.21 11.61
N ILE A 8 9.09 -16.62 12.56
CA ILE A 8 7.63 -16.52 12.43
C ILE A 8 7.19 -15.05 12.31
N GLY A 9 7.73 -14.19 13.18
CA GLY A 9 7.52 -12.74 13.09
C GLY A 9 7.97 -12.20 11.75
N TRP A 10 9.15 -12.59 11.30
CA TRP A 10 9.74 -12.17 10.02
C TRP A 10 8.85 -12.51 8.83
N MET A 11 8.40 -13.77 8.72
CA MET A 11 7.47 -14.19 7.67
C MET A 11 6.14 -13.43 7.73
N SER A 12 5.62 -13.20 8.94
CA SER A 12 4.39 -12.41 9.13
C SER A 12 4.57 -10.96 8.67
N GLY A 13 5.72 -10.35 8.97
CA GLY A 13 6.09 -9.01 8.52
C GLY A 13 6.19 -8.92 7.01
N LEU A 14 6.84 -9.91 6.38
CA LEU A 14 6.94 -9.98 4.92
C LEU A 14 5.56 -9.99 4.27
N PHE A 15 4.67 -10.84 4.79
CA PHE A 15 3.31 -10.99 4.30
C PHE A 15 2.48 -9.71 4.51
N VAL A 16 2.34 -9.26 5.76
CA VAL A 16 1.46 -8.12 6.10
C VAL A 16 1.93 -6.85 5.40
N ALA A 17 3.24 -6.55 5.39
CA ALA A 17 3.76 -5.36 4.71
C ALA A 17 3.52 -5.39 3.19
N SER A 18 3.49 -6.57 2.56
CA SER A 18 3.23 -6.70 1.12
C SER A 18 1.80 -6.31 0.75
N PHE A 19 0.84 -6.59 1.63
CA PHE A 19 -0.57 -6.24 1.42
C PHE A 19 -0.96 -4.86 1.99
N THR A 20 -0.13 -4.27 2.83
CA THR A 20 -0.42 -2.98 3.47
C THR A 20 0.53 -1.90 2.99
N LEU A 21 1.79 -1.93 3.45
CA LEU A 21 2.76 -0.88 3.20
C LEU A 21 3.12 -0.73 1.72
N ILE A 22 3.25 -1.83 0.96
CA ILE A 22 3.49 -1.74 -0.49
C ILE A 22 2.31 -1.08 -1.20
N GLN A 23 1.07 -1.44 -0.82
CA GLN A 23 -0.13 -0.81 -1.38
C GLN A 23 -0.19 0.68 -1.03
N MET A 24 0.18 1.05 0.20
CA MET A 24 0.32 2.46 0.58
C MET A 24 1.37 3.20 -0.26
N LEU A 25 2.52 2.57 -0.53
CA LEU A 25 3.54 3.14 -1.41
C LEU A 25 3.04 3.32 -2.84
N ILE A 26 2.30 2.36 -3.39
CA ILE A 26 1.67 2.49 -4.72
C ILE A 26 0.71 3.68 -4.73
N ILE A 27 -0.15 3.83 -3.71
CA ILE A 27 -1.06 4.97 -3.62
C ILE A 27 -0.28 6.30 -3.58
N LEU A 28 0.75 6.39 -2.75
CA LEU A 28 1.51 7.63 -2.54
C LEU A 28 2.40 8.00 -3.74
N ARG A 29 3.08 7.03 -4.34
CA ARG A 29 4.08 7.25 -5.41
C ARG A 29 3.49 7.19 -6.81
N PHE A 30 2.32 6.59 -6.97
CA PHE A 30 1.71 6.37 -8.28
C PHE A 30 0.26 6.88 -8.32
N GLY A 31 -0.63 6.40 -7.45
CA GLY A 31 -2.06 6.70 -7.53
C GLY A 31 -2.40 8.19 -7.37
N ILE A 32 -1.85 8.84 -6.35
CA ILE A 32 -2.05 10.28 -6.09
C ILE A 32 -1.40 11.14 -7.20
N PRO A 33 -0.12 10.93 -7.56
CA PRO A 33 0.51 11.69 -8.65
C PRO A 33 -0.25 11.61 -9.98
N ILE A 34 -0.68 10.41 -10.39
CA ILE A 34 -1.44 10.24 -11.65
C ILE A 34 -2.78 10.95 -11.59
N THR A 35 -3.50 10.81 -10.48
CA THR A 35 -4.80 11.47 -10.32
C THR A 35 -4.65 12.99 -10.42
N LYS A 36 -3.63 13.56 -9.79
CA LYS A 36 -3.33 15.00 -9.90
C LYS A 36 -2.93 15.40 -11.33
N GLY A 37 -2.24 14.53 -12.06
CA GLY A 37 -1.93 14.73 -13.48
C GLY A 37 -3.19 14.82 -14.32
N LEU A 38 -4.09 13.85 -14.19
CA LEU A 38 -5.37 13.81 -14.93
C LEU A 38 -6.31 14.96 -14.54
N GLU A 39 -6.28 15.40 -13.28
CA GLU A 39 -7.04 16.57 -12.81
C GLU A 39 -6.54 17.86 -13.47
N ARG A 40 -5.21 18.05 -13.59
CA ARG A 40 -4.61 19.17 -14.32
C ARG A 40 -4.98 19.17 -15.80
N GLU A 41 -5.03 17.99 -16.41
CA GLU A 41 -5.44 17.80 -17.80
C GLU A 41 -6.96 17.86 -18.03
N LYS A 42 -7.75 18.08 -16.98
CA LYS A 42 -9.23 18.09 -17.03
C LYS A 42 -9.83 16.82 -17.64
N LYS A 43 -9.17 15.67 -17.46
CA LYS A 43 -9.62 14.34 -17.93
C LYS A 43 -10.49 13.59 -16.91
N LEU A 44 -10.80 14.21 -15.78
CA LEU A 44 -11.62 13.62 -14.72
C LEU A 44 -12.98 14.32 -14.62
N ILE A 45 -14.00 13.54 -14.27
CA ILE A 45 -15.34 14.05 -13.97
C ILE A 45 -15.28 14.93 -12.71
N LYS A 46 -16.08 16.01 -12.68
CA LYS A 46 -16.22 16.87 -11.49
C LYS A 46 -16.66 16.03 -10.29
N ASN A 47 -16.09 16.28 -9.11
CA ASN A 47 -16.40 15.56 -7.87
C ASN A 47 -16.12 14.04 -7.93
N HIS A 48 -15.12 13.59 -8.69
CA HIS A 48 -14.73 12.16 -8.80
C HIS A 48 -14.31 11.49 -7.47
N LYS A 49 -13.93 12.27 -6.44
CA LYS A 49 -13.53 11.81 -5.09
C LYS A 49 -12.41 10.74 -5.04
N ILE A 50 -11.62 10.58 -6.10
CA ILE A 50 -10.55 9.55 -6.17
C ILE A 50 -9.49 9.79 -5.08
N ILE A 51 -8.99 11.02 -4.96
CA ILE A 51 -7.96 11.35 -3.95
C ILE A 51 -8.48 11.13 -2.53
N SER A 52 -9.73 11.51 -2.26
CA SER A 52 -10.37 11.24 -0.96
C SER A 52 -10.47 9.73 -0.68
N GLY A 53 -10.83 8.93 -1.67
CA GLY A 53 -10.81 7.46 -1.57
C GLY A 53 -9.42 6.89 -1.27
N TYR A 54 -8.37 7.48 -1.86
CA TYR A 54 -6.99 7.11 -1.53
C TYR A 54 -6.61 7.45 -0.10
N PHE A 55 -7.00 8.61 0.42
CA PHE A 55 -6.76 8.93 1.84
C PHE A 55 -7.45 7.94 2.78
N VAL A 56 -8.70 7.57 2.49
CA VAL A 56 -9.42 6.55 3.26
C VAL A 56 -8.68 5.20 3.19
N SER A 57 -8.21 4.81 2.01
CA SER A 57 -7.46 3.57 1.81
C SER A 57 -6.14 3.58 2.59
N LEU A 58 -5.38 4.69 2.55
CA LEU A 58 -4.15 4.85 3.31
C LEU A 58 -4.39 4.71 4.82
N LEU A 59 -5.48 5.30 5.32
CA LEU A 59 -5.86 5.22 6.72
C LEU A 59 -6.21 3.79 7.12
N ILE A 60 -7.04 3.09 6.33
CA ILE A 60 -7.41 1.69 6.59
C ILE A 60 -6.18 0.79 6.57
N LEU A 61 -5.33 0.89 5.54
CA LEU A 61 -4.12 0.08 5.42
C LEU A 61 -3.13 0.36 6.56
N GLY A 62 -2.97 1.62 6.95
CA GLY A 62 -2.13 2.02 8.08
C GLY A 62 -2.64 1.45 9.41
N ILE A 63 -3.95 1.52 9.66
CA ILE A 63 -4.56 0.92 10.86
C ILE A 63 -4.37 -0.59 10.87
N LEU A 64 -4.63 -1.28 9.76
CA LEU A 64 -4.47 -2.73 9.68
C LEU A 64 -3.02 -3.15 9.97
N TYR A 65 -2.03 -2.45 9.40
CA TYR A 65 -0.63 -2.70 9.70
C TYR A 65 -0.31 -2.46 11.18
N PHE A 66 -0.79 -1.34 11.74
CA PHE A 66 -0.54 -0.98 13.13
C PHE A 66 -1.17 -1.99 14.11
N LEU A 67 -2.39 -2.46 13.85
CA LEU A 67 -3.04 -3.50 14.64
C LEU A 67 -2.28 -4.82 14.58
N ALA A 68 -1.78 -5.22 13.40
CA ALA A 68 -0.93 -6.40 13.28
C ALA A 68 0.37 -6.25 14.08
N TYR A 69 1.02 -5.10 14.01
CA TYR A 69 2.23 -4.80 14.78
C TYR A 69 1.98 -4.87 16.29
N LEU A 70 0.89 -4.26 16.79
CA LEU A 70 0.52 -4.31 18.20
C LEU A 70 0.16 -5.73 18.64
N GLY A 71 -0.66 -6.44 17.86
CA GLY A 71 -1.12 -7.79 18.18
C GLY A 71 0.05 -8.77 18.35
N LEU A 72 1.07 -8.68 17.50
CA LEU A 72 2.27 -9.50 17.63
C LEU A 72 3.17 -9.08 18.79
N GLY A 73 3.19 -7.79 19.13
CA GLY A 73 3.90 -7.26 20.30
C GLY A 73 3.36 -7.79 21.64
N LEU A 74 2.06 -8.10 21.71
CA LEU A 74 1.45 -8.71 22.89
C LEU A 74 1.90 -10.17 23.12
N ILE A 75 2.40 -10.85 22.08
CA ILE A 75 2.82 -12.26 22.17
C ILE A 75 4.28 -12.35 22.62
N SER A 76 5.19 -11.63 21.95
CA SER A 76 6.62 -11.65 22.27
C SER A 76 7.39 -10.55 21.52
N ILE A 77 8.37 -9.95 22.21
CA ILE A 77 9.30 -8.98 21.60
C ILE A 77 10.11 -9.58 20.44
N SER A 78 10.38 -10.88 20.46
CA SER A 78 11.11 -11.57 19.39
C SER A 78 10.26 -11.68 18.11
N ILE A 79 8.95 -11.91 18.23
CA ILE A 79 8.03 -11.91 17.08
C ILE A 79 7.92 -10.49 16.52
N GLN A 80 7.75 -9.50 17.40
CA GLN A 80 7.59 -8.11 17.01
C GLN A 80 8.83 -7.58 16.27
N SER A 81 10.04 -7.88 16.75
CA SER A 81 11.28 -7.50 16.08
C SER A 81 11.45 -8.21 14.72
N GLY A 82 11.10 -9.50 14.64
CA GLY A 82 11.02 -10.23 13.37
C GLY A 82 10.07 -9.55 12.38
N PHE A 83 8.86 -9.21 12.83
CA PHE A 83 7.85 -8.54 12.01
C PHE A 83 8.33 -7.21 11.45
N VAL A 84 8.99 -6.38 12.26
CA VAL A 84 9.58 -5.11 11.80
C VAL A 84 10.64 -5.37 10.75
N PHE A 85 11.54 -6.32 11.00
CA PHE A 85 12.60 -6.68 10.04
C PHE A 85 12.02 -7.16 8.70
N GLY A 86 10.95 -7.96 8.74
CA GLY A 86 10.26 -8.44 7.54
C GLY A 86 9.59 -7.33 6.78
N SER A 87 8.97 -6.41 7.51
CA SER A 87 8.32 -5.24 6.91
C SER A 87 9.33 -4.32 6.22
N ILE A 88 10.48 -4.06 6.84
CA ILE A 88 11.58 -3.30 6.24
C ILE A 88 12.09 -4.00 4.98
N TRP A 89 12.31 -5.31 5.05
CA TRP A 89 12.78 -6.08 3.90
C TRP A 89 11.80 -6.03 2.72
N THR A 90 10.51 -6.21 2.99
CA THR A 90 9.45 -6.08 1.98
C THR A 90 9.43 -4.69 1.37
N LEU A 91 9.55 -3.64 2.18
CA LEU A 91 9.65 -2.27 1.67
C LEU A 91 10.82 -2.14 0.70
N PHE A 92 12.03 -2.59 1.07
CA PHE A 92 13.19 -2.56 0.18
C PHE A 92 12.94 -3.29 -1.15
N LEU A 93 12.34 -4.49 -1.10
CA LEU A 93 12.01 -5.26 -2.31
C LEU A 93 10.91 -4.61 -3.17
N GLY A 94 9.92 -3.99 -2.53
CA GLY A 94 8.78 -3.39 -3.21
C GLY A 94 9.04 -1.97 -3.73
N PHE A 95 9.99 -1.23 -3.16
CA PHE A 95 10.28 0.15 -3.53
C PHE A 95 10.56 0.32 -5.04
N GLY A 96 11.26 -0.62 -5.65
CA GLY A 96 11.52 -0.62 -7.10
C GLY A 96 10.30 -0.90 -7.98
N LYS A 97 9.27 -1.55 -7.43
CA LYS A 97 8.06 -1.98 -8.17
C LYS A 97 6.86 -1.04 -7.99
N THR A 98 6.91 -0.13 -7.01
CA THR A 98 5.81 0.79 -6.65
C THR A 98 5.60 1.98 -7.60
N GLY A 99 6.40 2.09 -8.67
CA GLY A 99 6.33 3.19 -9.65
C GLY A 99 5.28 3.01 -10.74
N ASN A 100 5.47 3.74 -11.85
CA ASN A 100 4.61 3.74 -13.03
C ASN A 100 4.84 2.48 -13.88
N ASN A 101 4.38 1.33 -13.39
CA ASN A 101 4.44 0.05 -14.11
C ASN A 101 3.11 -0.24 -14.82
N SER A 102 3.13 -1.15 -15.80
CA SER A 102 1.95 -1.51 -16.62
C SER A 102 0.77 -1.98 -15.79
N ASP A 103 1.03 -2.72 -14.71
CA ASP A 103 0.00 -3.36 -13.89
C ASP A 103 -0.74 -2.32 -13.05
N ASN A 104 0.00 -1.39 -12.43
CA ASN A 104 -0.54 -0.26 -11.68
C ASN A 104 -1.37 0.66 -12.58
N ILE A 105 -0.90 0.91 -13.82
CA ILE A 105 -1.63 1.69 -14.82
C ILE A 105 -2.94 0.98 -15.18
N ALA A 106 -2.87 -0.28 -15.57
CA ALA A 106 -4.04 -1.06 -15.96
C ALA A 106 -5.08 -1.10 -14.83
N ASP A 107 -4.64 -1.37 -13.59
CA ASP A 107 -5.52 -1.43 -12.43
C ASP A 107 -6.12 -0.07 -12.07
N TYR A 108 -5.34 1.02 -12.21
CA TYR A 108 -5.82 2.38 -11.99
C TYR A 108 -6.96 2.75 -12.94
N TYR A 109 -6.73 2.56 -14.25
CA TYR A 109 -7.71 2.91 -15.26
C TYR A 109 -8.95 2.01 -15.16
N LYS A 110 -8.77 0.71 -14.92
CA LYS A 110 -9.88 -0.22 -14.71
C LYS A 110 -10.73 0.15 -13.49
N THR A 111 -10.09 0.52 -12.38
CA THR A 111 -10.79 0.89 -11.14
C THR A 111 -11.50 2.25 -11.24
N ASN A 112 -10.95 3.17 -12.03
CA ASN A 112 -11.46 4.55 -12.13
C ASN A 112 -12.12 4.87 -13.48
N GLU A 113 -12.36 3.89 -14.34
CA GLU A 113 -12.89 4.06 -15.70
C GLU A 113 -14.12 4.99 -15.73
N ARG A 114 -15.09 4.74 -14.85
CA ARG A 114 -16.34 5.54 -14.75
C ARG A 114 -16.14 7.00 -14.30
N LYS A 115 -14.93 7.37 -13.88
CA LYS A 115 -14.57 8.69 -13.36
C LYS A 115 -13.66 9.46 -14.33
N ILE A 116 -13.21 8.80 -15.39
CA ILE A 116 -12.36 9.35 -16.44
C ILE A 116 -13.28 9.74 -17.60
N LEU A 117 -13.03 10.92 -18.17
CA LEU A 117 -13.74 11.37 -19.36
C LEU A 117 -13.20 10.56 -20.54
N ASN A 118 -14.04 9.68 -21.07
CA ASN A 118 -13.78 9.07 -22.37
C ASN A 118 -14.02 10.17 -23.41
N ASN A 119 -12.94 10.68 -23.99
CA ASN A 119 -13.03 11.48 -25.21
C ASN A 119 -13.39 10.52 -26.35
N GLU A 120 -14.68 10.31 -26.56
CA GLU A 120 -15.20 10.10 -27.92
C GLU A 120 -15.25 11.46 -28.63
#